data_AF-A0AAZ1XW90-F1
#
_entry.id   AF-A0AAZ1XW90-F1
#
_cell.length_a   1.000
_cell.length_b   1.000
_cell.length_c   1.000
_cell.angle_alpha   90.00
_cell.angle_beta   90.00
_cell.angle_gamma   90.00
#
_symmetry.space_group_name_H-M   'P 1'
#
loop_
_entity.id
_entity.type
_entity.pdbx_description
1 polymer ?
#
loop_
_entity_poly.entity_id
_entity_poly.type
_entity_poly.pdbx_seq_one_letter_code
_entity_poly.pdbx_strand_id
1 'polypeptide(L)'
;FFLSSLGMSILLSGKGLNSPLKCTSILDFLHRQKLVLALLQETNLRPVDVNRMENKYCKTTVASGDGSKQKGVMILMKRNYNIQEKINSSFSVELDILLL
;
A
#
# COMPACT_ATOMS: atom_id res chain seq x y z
N PHE A 1 3.21 -3.72 12.39
CA PHE A 1 3.24 -5.01 13.13
C PHE A 1 1.91 -5.76 13.06
N PHE A 2 0.76 -5.14 13.38
CA PHE A 2 -0.55 -5.82 13.32
C PHE A 2 -1.04 -6.22 11.91
N LEU A 3 -0.84 -5.37 10.89
CA LEU A 3 -1.28 -5.67 9.51
C LEU A 3 -0.42 -6.73 8.80
N SER A 4 0.85 -6.84 9.21
CA SER A 4 1.78 -7.83 8.66
C SER A 4 1.52 -9.23 9.21
N SER A 5 1.08 -9.37 10.46
CA SER A 5 0.69 -10.69 11.02
C SER A 5 -0.61 -11.22 10.42
N LEU A 6 -1.49 -10.33 9.94
CA LEU A 6 -2.72 -10.68 9.22
C LEU A 6 -2.51 -10.95 7.71
N GLY A 7 -1.27 -10.85 7.20
CA GLY A 7 -0.97 -11.03 5.77
C GLY A 7 -1.58 -9.96 4.85
N MET A 8 -2.07 -8.85 5.40
CA MET A 8 -2.78 -7.82 4.64
C MET A 8 -1.87 -6.66 4.17
N SER A 9 -0.59 -6.70 4.52
CA SER A 9 0.38 -5.67 4.12
C SER A 9 1.68 -6.25 3.59
N ILE A 10 2.29 -5.59 2.61
CA ILE A 10 3.60 -5.97 2.07
C ILE A 10 4.57 -4.77 1.98
N LEU A 11 5.87 -5.07 2.09
CA LEU A 11 6.96 -4.16 1.75
C LEU A 11 7.64 -4.67 0.48
N LEU A 12 7.72 -3.83 -0.56
CA LEU A 12 8.38 -4.18 -1.83
C LEU A 12 9.34 -3.07 -2.25
N SER A 13 10.50 -3.43 -2.80
CA SER A 13 11.32 -2.49 -3.58
C SER A 13 10.87 -2.52 -5.04
N GLY A 14 10.53 -1.36 -5.59
CA GLY A 14 10.15 -1.21 -6.99
C GLY A 14 11.34 -1.18 -7.95
N LYS A 15 12.56 -0.93 -7.46
CA LYS A 15 13.78 -0.69 -8.27
C LYS A 15 13.51 0.16 -9.51
N GLY A 16 12.78 1.25 -9.31
CA GLY A 16 12.30 2.13 -10.36
C GLY A 16 10.99 1.71 -11.04
N LEU A 17 9.95 2.51 -10.82
CA LEU A 17 8.59 2.37 -11.35
C LEU A 17 8.27 3.37 -12.47
N ASN A 18 9.29 3.83 -13.20
CA ASN A 18 9.10 4.81 -14.26
C ASN A 18 8.38 4.25 -15.51
N SER A 19 8.38 2.92 -15.68
CA SER A 19 7.71 2.25 -16.80
C SER A 19 6.24 1.98 -16.48
N PRO A 20 5.29 2.37 -17.34
CA PRO A 20 3.86 2.08 -17.17
C PRO A 20 3.58 0.59 -16.97
N LEU A 21 4.29 -0.29 -17.67
CA LEU A 21 4.12 -1.73 -17.55
C LEU A 21 4.43 -2.23 -16.13
N LYS A 22 5.52 -1.74 -15.52
CA LYS A 22 5.89 -2.10 -14.15
C LYS A 22 4.84 -1.60 -13.14
N CYS A 23 4.33 -0.38 -13.33
CA CYS A 23 3.26 0.15 -12.48
C CYS A 23 2.03 -0.76 -12.52
N THR A 24 1.57 -1.12 -13.73
CA THR A 24 0.42 -2.01 -13.90
C THR A 24 0.66 -3.38 -13.28
N SER A 25 1.84 -3.99 -13.50
CA SER A 25 2.18 -5.28 -12.92
C SER A 25 2.18 -5.27 -11.39
N ILE A 26 2.68 -4.21 -10.76
CA ILE A 26 2.63 -4.06 -9.30
C ILE A 26 1.18 -3.92 -8.83
N LEU A 27 0.40 -3.05 -9.45
CA LEU A 27 -1.00 -2.84 -9.06
C LEU A 27 -1.82 -4.13 -9.20
N ASP A 28 -1.61 -4.89 -10.26
CA ASP A 28 -2.24 -6.19 -10.47
C ASP A 28 -1.80 -7.23 -9.44
N PHE A 29 -0.50 -7.26 -9.11
CA PHE A 29 0.03 -8.12 -8.06
C PHE A 29 -0.63 -7.82 -6.70
N LEU A 30 -0.69 -6.54 -6.32
CA LEU A 30 -1.31 -6.12 -5.07
C LEU A 30 -2.79 -6.52 -5.00
N HIS A 31 -3.51 -6.36 -6.11
CA HIS A 31 -4.91 -6.75 -6.21
C HIS A 31 -5.08 -8.28 -6.08
N ARG A 32 -4.29 -9.08 -6.80
CA ARG A 32 -4.37 -10.55 -6.77
C ARG A 32 -4.04 -11.12 -5.39
N GLN A 33 -3.09 -10.53 -4.68
CA GLN A 33 -2.73 -10.92 -3.32
C GLN A 33 -3.72 -10.41 -2.25
N LYS A 34 -4.80 -9.72 -2.67
CA LYS A 34 -5.81 -9.14 -1.76
C LYS A 34 -5.19 -8.21 -0.71
N LEU A 35 -4.06 -7.58 -1.02
CA LEU A 35 -3.35 -6.73 -0.10
C LEU A 35 -4.14 -5.44 0.15
N VAL A 36 -4.16 -5.01 1.40
CA VAL A 36 -4.83 -3.80 1.86
C VAL A 36 -3.88 -2.62 1.82
N LEU A 37 -2.64 -2.85 2.23
CA LEU A 37 -1.61 -1.83 2.34
C LEU A 37 -0.33 -2.32 1.64
N ALA A 38 0.33 -1.47 0.88
CA ALA A 38 1.65 -1.75 0.34
C ALA A 38 2.58 -0.57 0.57
N LEU A 39 3.74 -0.84 1.14
CA LEU A 39 4.84 0.11 1.23
C LEU A 39 5.81 -0.19 0.09
N LEU A 40 5.93 0.74 -0.85
CA LEU A 40 6.87 0.66 -1.96
C LEU A 40 8.07 1.54 -1.69
N GLN A 41 9.27 0.98 -1.84
CA GLN A 41 10.54 1.70 -1.73
C GLN A 41 11.25 1.74 -3.09
N GLU A 42 12.21 2.65 -3.23
CA GLU A 42 13.01 2.82 -4.46
C GLU A 42 12.11 3.02 -5.69
N THR A 43 10.99 3.75 -5.51
CA THR A 43 10.00 3.95 -6.58
C THR A 43 10.58 4.79 -7.71
N ASN A 44 11.49 5.72 -7.38
CA ASN A 44 12.17 6.63 -8.31
C ASN A 44 11.21 7.44 -9.18
N LEU A 45 9.98 7.63 -8.68
CA LEU A 45 8.94 8.40 -9.32
C LEU A 45 9.12 9.88 -9.01
N ARG A 46 8.92 10.73 -10.01
CA ARG A 46 8.75 12.16 -9.78
C ARG A 46 7.35 12.43 -9.23
N PRO A 47 7.12 13.57 -8.55
CA PRO A 47 5.78 13.94 -8.06
C PRO A 47 4.70 13.88 -9.14
N VAL A 48 5.01 14.31 -10.37
CA VAL A 48 4.09 14.28 -11.52
C VAL A 48 3.71 12.85 -11.98
N ASP A 49 4.53 11.87 -11.63
CA ASP A 49 4.37 10.47 -12.06
C ASP A 49 3.67 9.61 -10.98
N VAL A 50 3.44 10.14 -9.77
CA VAL A 50 2.80 9.42 -8.64
C VAL A 50 1.39 8.93 -9.01
N ASN A 51 0.62 9.74 -9.76
CA ASN A 51 -0.73 9.39 -10.18
C ASN A 51 -0.80 8.12 -11.07
N ARG A 52 0.33 7.68 -11.63
CA ARG A 52 0.41 6.40 -12.38
C ARG A 52 0.30 5.18 -11.47
N MET A 53 0.50 5.35 -10.17
CA MET A 53 0.37 4.31 -9.16
C MET A 53 -1.04 4.26 -8.56
N GLU A 54 -2.05 4.59 -9.35
CA GLU A 54 -3.45 4.50 -8.96
C GLU A 54 -4.28 3.77 -10.01
N ASN A 55 -5.31 3.05 -9.55
CA ASN A 55 -6.32 2.44 -10.40
C ASN A 55 -7.65 2.32 -9.63
N LYS A 56 -8.66 1.65 -10.20
CA LYS A 56 -9.96 1.44 -9.52
C LYS A 56 -9.88 0.62 -8.22
N TYR A 57 -8.78 -0.09 -7.97
CA TYR A 57 -8.60 -0.97 -6.81
C TYR A 57 -7.65 -0.41 -5.76
N CYS A 58 -6.70 0.45 -6.13
CA CYS A 58 -5.65 0.98 -5.27
C CYS A 58 -5.55 2.50 -5.44
N LYS A 59 -5.26 3.19 -4.34
CA LYS A 59 -4.99 4.63 -4.30
C LYS A 59 -3.64 4.89 -3.63
N THR A 60 -2.99 5.98 -4.02
CA THR A 60 -1.82 6.46 -3.30
C THR A 60 -2.27 7.27 -2.11
N THR A 61 -1.78 6.93 -0.92
CA THR A 61 -2.09 7.71 0.31
C THR A 61 -1.01 8.74 0.57
N VAL A 62 0.25 8.31 0.45
CA VAL A 62 1.42 9.16 0.67
C VAL A 62 2.48 8.77 -0.33
N ALA A 63 3.13 9.75 -0.94
CA ALA A 63 4.35 9.57 -1.72
C ALA A 63 5.37 10.61 -1.27
N SER A 64 6.62 10.19 -1.17
CA SER A 64 7.75 11.07 -0.85
C SER A 64 8.91 10.73 -1.77
N GLY A 65 9.60 11.76 -2.24
CA GLY A 65 10.78 11.66 -3.09
C GLY A 65 11.56 12.96 -3.05
N ASP A 66 12.85 12.90 -3.34
CA ASP A 66 13.76 14.05 -3.31
C ASP A 66 13.71 14.89 -4.61
N GLY A 67 12.66 14.73 -5.42
CA GLY A 67 12.51 15.35 -6.74
C GLY A 67 13.39 14.73 -7.83
N SER A 68 14.35 13.88 -7.47
CA SER A 68 15.20 13.14 -8.39
C SER A 68 14.56 11.79 -8.77
N LYS A 69 15.05 11.14 -9.83
CA LYS A 69 14.67 9.77 -10.20
C LYS A 69 15.49 8.70 -9.47
N GLN A 70 16.03 9.00 -8.28
CA GLN A 70 16.92 8.08 -7.57
C GLN A 70 16.38 7.58 -6.24
N LYS A 71 15.45 8.31 -5.61
CA LYS A 71 14.90 7.96 -4.30
C LYS A 71 13.40 8.20 -4.29
N GLY A 72 12.66 7.31 -3.65
CA GLY A 72 11.23 7.48 -3.46
C GLY A 72 10.60 6.37 -2.64
N VAL A 73 9.70 6.75 -1.75
CA VAL A 73 8.87 5.83 -0.97
C VAL A 73 7.41 6.19 -1.15
N MET A 74 6.54 5.19 -1.12
CA MET A 74 5.12 5.39 -1.35
C MET A 74 4.29 4.37 -0.58
N ILE A 75 3.14 4.81 -0.07
CA ILE A 75 2.13 3.98 0.56
C ILE A 75 0.92 3.89 -0.36
N LEU A 76 0.65 2.67 -0.82
CA LEU A 76 -0.56 2.32 -1.55
C LEU A 76 -1.57 1.67 -0.62
N MET A 77 -2.84 1.96 -0.84
CA MET A 77 -3.95 1.39 -0.09
C MET A 77 -5.04 0.91 -1.03
N LYS A 78 -5.68 -0.20 -0.70
CA LYS A 78 -6.87 -0.68 -1.39
C LYS A 78 -7.99 0.36 -1.29
N ARG A 79 -8.59 0.72 -2.43
CA ARG A 79 -9.78 1.58 -2.49
C ARG A 79 -10.95 0.88 -1.81
N ASN A 80 -11.77 1.66 -1.11
CA ASN A 80 -12.94 1.20 -0.34
C ASN A 80 -12.60 0.28 0.84
N TYR A 81 -11.34 0.23 1.28
CA TYR A 81 -10.99 -0.43 2.54
C TYR A 81 -11.10 0.56 3.70
N ASN A 82 -12.03 0.32 4.62
CA ASN A 82 -12.21 1.12 5.80
C ASN A 82 -11.33 0.61 6.94
N ILE A 83 -10.15 1.24 7.09
CA ILE A 83 -9.19 0.86 8.14
C ILE A 83 -9.79 1.04 9.53
N GLN A 84 -10.55 2.11 9.76
CA GLN A 84 -11.13 2.42 11.07
C GLN A 84 -12.11 1.34 11.52
N GLU A 85 -12.99 0.92 10.62
CA GLU A 85 -13.95 -0.16 10.89
C GLU A 85 -13.25 -1.49 11.21
N LYS A 86 -12.15 -1.80 10.49
CA LYS A 86 -11.40 -3.03 10.79
C LYS A 86 -10.70 -2.95 12.15
N ILE A 87 -10.06 -1.82 12.47
CA ILE A 87 -9.41 -1.60 13.76
C ILE A 87 -10.43 -1.77 14.88
N ASN A 88 -11.58 -1.10 14.78
CA ASN A 88 -12.64 -1.19 15.80
C ASN A 88 -13.13 -2.62 15.97
N SER A 89 -13.34 -3.37 14.88
CA SER A 89 -13.75 -4.78 14.96
C SER A 89 -12.70 -5.68 15.62
N SER A 90 -11.42 -5.42 15.41
CA SER A 90 -10.33 -6.19 16.03
C SER A 90 -10.21 -5.90 17.53
N PHE A 91 -10.36 -4.63 17.93
CA PHE A 91 -10.36 -4.25 19.35
C PHE A 91 -11.57 -4.82 20.11
N SER A 92 -12.76 -4.85 19.51
CA SER A 92 -13.93 -5.47 20.15
C SER A 92 -13.71 -6.95 20.45
N VAL A 93 -13.18 -7.71 19.49
CA VAL A 93 -12.89 -9.15 19.69
C VAL A 93 -11.83 -9.38 20.77
N GLU A 94 -10.80 -8.55 20.81
CA GLU A 94 -9.72 -8.69 21.80
C GLU A 94 -10.21 -8.36 23.23
N LEU A 95 -11.08 -7.36 23.37
CA LEU A 95 -11.76 -7.04 24.64
C LEU A 95 -12.68 -8.18 25.09
N ASP A 96 -13.44 -8.80 24.18
CA ASP A 96 -14.32 -9.93 24.49
C ASP A 96 -13.53 -11.16 24.97
N ILE A 97 -12.33 -11.40 24.42
CA ILE A 97 -11.43 -12.47 24.89
C ILE A 97 -10.84 -12.13 26.27
N LEU A 98 -10.52 -10.87 26.55
CA LEU A 98 -9.97 -10.42 27.83
C LEU A 98 -11.02 -10.40 28.96
N LEU A 99 -12.31 -10.40 28.62
CA LEU A 99 -13.43 -10.41 29.57
C LEU A 99 -13.93 -11.83 29.90
N LEU A 100 -13.35 -12.88 29.29
CA LEU A 100 -13.57 -14.30 29.58
C LEU A 100 -12.49 -14.86 30.51
#